data_AF-A0A0G4PKH6-F1
#
_entry.id   AF-A0A0G4PKH6-F1
#
_cell.length_a   1.000
_cell.length_b   1.000
_cell.length_c   1.000
_cell.angle_alpha   90.00
_cell.angle_beta   90.00
_cell.angle_gamma   90.00
#
_symmetry.space_group_name_H-M   'P 1'
#
loop_
_entity.id
_entity.type
_entity.pdbx_description
1 polymer ?
#
loop_
_entity_poly.entity_id
_entity_poly.type
_entity_poly.pdbx_seq_one_letter_code
_entity_poly.pdbx_strand_id
1 'polypeptide(L)'
;MTWTGVSETSAKHFTSAMLPLYHGPLIQIRLQPSEKEYMISKDLLCTESPVFLAMFKPGFREFEEQTATIQEMEDVVSEQSIEALIKWLYTRKIESDIKDKEDRISAAIELARLADKYQITGMESKVAQDIKDAICYLDSQNTKRYVPLDNVTWPWLTSKHIISGSCLPRGHPVRQTLAAACVAGYLGGKTHKFAQEAEDYPNFGADLLREVRVALNAAHKLSERISFTDPFDDKIIYLPQNSSWTWAAKK
;
A
#
# COMPACT_ATOMS: atom_id res chain seq x y z
N MET A 1 5.71 49.29 -7.30
CA MET A 1 6.16 49.02 -5.92
C MET A 1 7.18 47.90 -5.97
N THR A 2 8.46 48.26 -6.00
CA THR A 2 9.59 47.32 -5.94
C THR A 2 9.91 47.06 -4.47
N TRP A 3 9.78 45.81 -4.03
CA TRP A 3 10.21 45.39 -2.70
C TRP A 3 11.73 45.50 -2.61
N THR A 4 12.22 46.57 -1.98
CA THR A 4 13.62 46.74 -1.58
C THR A 4 13.69 46.63 -0.07
N GLY A 5 14.38 45.61 0.44
CA GLY A 5 14.85 45.62 1.83
C GLY A 5 14.50 44.38 2.66
N VAL A 6 14.96 43.21 2.25
CA VAL A 6 15.32 42.17 3.22
C VAL A 6 16.84 42.09 3.17
N SER A 7 17.54 42.50 4.24
CA SER A 7 19.00 42.35 4.27
C SER A 7 19.32 40.86 4.30
N GLU A 8 20.27 40.43 3.48
CA GLU A 8 20.68 39.03 3.38
C GLU A 8 21.13 38.46 4.74
N THR A 9 21.70 39.30 5.61
CA THR A 9 22.05 38.99 6.99
C THR A 9 20.84 38.73 7.89
N SER A 10 19.73 39.46 7.72
CA SER A 10 18.48 39.23 8.45
C SER A 10 17.79 37.94 8.00
N ALA A 11 17.77 37.67 6.69
CA ALA A 11 17.25 36.42 6.15
C ALA A 11 18.09 35.21 6.60
N LYS A 12 19.42 35.29 6.51
CA LYS A 12 20.32 34.22 6.99
C LYS A 12 20.12 33.92 8.47
N HIS A 13 20.08 34.95 9.31
CA HIS A 13 19.81 34.79 10.74
C HIS A 13 18.42 34.18 10.99
N PHE A 14 17.40 34.61 10.25
CA PHE A 14 16.07 34.01 10.36
C PHE A 14 16.11 32.52 9.98
N THR A 15 16.74 32.15 8.87
CA THR A 15 16.83 30.74 8.43
C THR A 15 17.68 29.87 9.36
N SER A 16 18.75 30.39 9.95
CA SER A 16 19.68 29.60 10.77
C SER A 16 19.32 29.56 12.26
N ALA A 17 18.71 30.62 12.80
CA ALA A 17 18.42 30.73 14.23
C ALA A 17 16.93 30.64 14.56
N MET A 18 16.04 31.19 13.71
CA MET A 18 14.60 31.26 14.01
C MET A 18 13.83 30.11 13.38
N LEU A 19 14.12 29.75 12.12
CA LEU A 19 13.43 28.68 11.42
C LEU A 19 13.45 27.38 12.25
N PRO A 20 14.60 26.88 12.77
CA PRO A 20 14.65 25.63 13.55
C PRO A 20 13.74 25.62 14.77
N LEU A 21 13.43 26.79 15.34
CA LEU A 21 12.50 26.90 16.47
C LEU A 21 11.05 26.56 16.08
N TYR A 22 10.69 26.68 14.81
CA TYR A 22 9.34 26.39 14.30
C TYR A 22 9.16 24.96 13.78
N HIS A 23 10.21 24.34 13.22
CA HIS A 23 10.11 23.05 12.52
C HIS A 23 11.03 21.94 13.09
N GLY A 24 11.77 22.25 14.16
CA GLY A 24 12.75 21.36 14.77
C GLY A 24 14.04 21.26 13.96
N PRO A 25 15.00 20.42 14.41
CA PRO A 25 16.21 20.13 13.64
C PRO A 25 15.86 19.38 12.36
N LEU A 26 16.55 19.73 11.27
CA LEU A 26 16.48 18.98 10.02
C LEU A 26 17.55 17.88 10.01
N ILE A 27 17.20 16.74 9.46
CA ILE A 27 18.09 15.64 9.14
C ILE A 27 18.11 15.41 7.64
N GLN A 28 19.17 14.80 7.16
CA GLN A 28 19.35 14.43 5.78
C GLN A 28 19.04 12.94 5.57
N ILE A 29 18.20 12.62 4.60
CA ILE A 29 18.06 11.25 4.08
C ILE A 29 18.87 11.17 2.79
N ARG A 30 19.86 10.29 2.73
CA ARG A 30 20.66 10.03 1.53
C ARG A 30 20.32 8.65 0.97
N LEU A 31 19.92 8.59 -0.30
CA LEU A 31 19.70 7.34 -1.02
C LEU A 31 20.98 6.85 -1.70
N GLN A 32 21.14 5.53 -1.73
CA GLN A 32 22.27 4.84 -2.34
C GLN A 32 21.77 3.73 -3.25
N PRO A 33 22.27 3.60 -4.50
CA PRO A 33 23.41 4.31 -5.08
C PRO A 33 23.08 5.64 -5.79
N SER A 34 21.82 6.09 -5.83
CA SER A 34 21.43 7.29 -6.59
C SER A 34 22.02 8.61 -6.07
N GLU A 35 22.56 8.64 -4.85
CA GLU A 35 23.12 9.82 -4.17
C GLU A 35 22.10 10.97 -4.01
N LYS A 36 20.79 10.65 -4.06
CA LYS A 36 19.75 11.66 -3.85
C LYS A 36 19.59 12.00 -2.39
N GLU A 37 19.43 13.29 -2.10
CA GLU A 37 19.43 13.82 -0.74
C GLU A 37 18.15 14.62 -0.47
N TYR A 38 17.54 14.35 0.68
CA TYR A 38 16.31 15.02 1.11
C TYR A 38 16.49 15.55 2.53
N MET A 39 16.08 16.80 2.75
CA MET A 39 16.04 17.40 4.08
C MET A 39 14.64 17.25 4.69
N ILE A 40 14.55 16.67 5.88
CA ILE A 40 13.28 16.42 6.57
C ILE A 40 13.36 16.79 8.06
N SER A 41 12.25 17.20 8.65
CA SER A 41 12.14 17.41 10.10
C SER A 41 12.39 16.10 10.84
N LYS A 42 13.40 16.11 11.71
CA LYS A 42 13.75 14.97 12.56
C LYS A 42 12.60 14.57 13.45
N ASP A 43 11.95 15.54 14.08
CA ASP A 43 10.88 15.30 15.04
C ASP A 43 9.68 14.65 14.35
N LEU A 44 9.34 15.11 13.15
CA LEU A 44 8.28 14.52 12.35
C LEU A 44 8.61 13.06 11.98
N LEU A 45 9.81 12.81 11.47
CA LEU A 45 10.20 11.46 11.06
C LEU A 45 10.29 10.49 12.26
N CYS A 46 10.89 10.92 13.37
CA CYS A 46 11.07 10.09 14.56
C CYS A 46 9.76 9.86 15.33
N THR A 47 8.80 10.80 15.25
CA THR A 47 7.46 10.60 15.82
C THR A 47 6.71 9.50 15.08
N GLU A 48 6.87 9.44 13.76
CA GLU A 48 6.13 8.52 12.89
C GLU A 48 6.81 7.17 12.70
N SER A 49 8.10 7.07 13.01
CA SER A 49 8.90 5.85 12.82
C SER A 49 9.71 5.52 14.07
N PRO A 50 9.36 4.43 14.78
CA PRO A 50 10.20 3.87 15.83
C PRO A 50 11.60 3.49 15.35
N VAL A 51 11.74 3.11 14.07
CA VAL A 51 13.03 2.76 13.46
C VAL A 51 13.91 4.00 13.34
N PHE A 52 13.40 5.10 12.78
CA PHE A 52 14.16 6.35 12.70
C PHE A 52 14.41 6.93 14.10
N LEU A 53 13.46 6.85 15.02
CA LEU A 53 13.66 7.25 16.41
C LEU A 53 14.84 6.49 17.05
N ALA A 54 14.96 5.18 16.80
CA ALA A 54 16.07 4.38 17.28
C ALA A 54 17.39 4.72 16.57
N MET A 55 17.35 4.94 15.26
CA MET A 55 18.50 5.30 14.42
C MET A 55 19.14 6.61 14.86
N PHE A 56 18.34 7.59 15.26
CA PHE A 56 18.81 8.88 15.74
C PHE A 56 18.96 8.97 17.26
N LYS A 57 19.23 7.86 17.95
CA LYS A 57 19.64 7.89 19.37
C LYS A 57 21.11 8.29 19.52
N PRO A 58 21.50 8.93 20.64
CA PRO A 58 22.91 9.17 20.93
C PRO A 58 23.74 7.88 20.88
N GLY A 59 24.96 7.97 20.34
CA GLY A 59 25.87 6.82 20.18
C GLY A 59 25.77 6.11 18.83
N PHE A 60 24.91 6.57 17.92
CA PHE A 60 24.87 6.11 16.53
C PHE A 60 25.42 7.20 15.60
N ARG A 61 26.09 6.78 14.52
CA ARG A 61 26.66 7.69 13.52
C ARG A 61 25.59 8.62 12.94
N GLU A 62 24.38 8.09 12.71
CA GLU A 62 23.26 8.83 12.17
C GLU A 62 22.83 9.98 13.10
N PHE A 63 22.98 9.84 14.43
CA PHE A 63 22.79 10.94 15.37
C PHE A 63 23.91 11.98 15.30
N GLU A 64 25.16 11.59 15.12
CA GLU A 64 26.27 12.56 15.05
C GLU A 64 26.24 13.35 13.73
N GLU A 65 26.01 12.65 12.62
CA GLU A 65 26.00 13.22 11.27
C GLU A 65 24.66 13.87 10.90
N GLN A 66 23.61 13.68 11.73
CA GLN A 66 22.22 14.04 11.40
C GLN A 66 21.80 13.55 10.00
N THR A 67 22.33 12.40 9.59
CA THR A 67 22.17 11.85 8.24
C THR A 67 21.80 10.37 8.34
N ALA A 68 20.73 9.97 7.66
CA ALA A 68 20.36 8.58 7.48
C ALA A 68 20.66 8.14 6.04
N THR A 69 21.59 7.19 5.88
CA THR A 69 21.88 6.59 4.58
C THR A 69 20.98 5.38 4.37
N ILE A 70 20.11 5.45 3.36
CA ILE A 70 19.15 4.41 3.02
C ILE A 70 19.58 3.75 1.70
N GLN A 71 19.67 2.42 1.71
CA GLN A 71 19.93 1.64 0.51
C GLN A 71 18.63 1.50 -0.29
N GLU A 72 18.71 1.87 -1.57
CA GLU A 72 17.67 1.56 -2.55
C GLU A 72 17.51 0.04 -2.64
N MET A 73 16.26 -0.38 -2.74
CA MET A 73 15.88 -1.77 -2.68
C MET A 73 14.69 -1.95 -3.61
N GLU A 74 14.85 -2.82 -4.61
CA GLU A 74 13.79 -3.11 -5.56
C GLU A 74 12.49 -3.43 -4.82
N ASP A 75 11.39 -2.80 -5.26
CA ASP A 75 10.03 -2.94 -4.75
C ASP A 75 9.81 -2.54 -3.28
N VAL A 76 10.78 -1.87 -2.65
CA VAL A 76 10.67 -1.43 -1.25
C VAL A 76 11.13 0.01 -1.06
N VAL A 77 12.28 0.37 -1.63
CA VAL A 77 12.86 1.69 -1.47
C VAL A 77 13.34 2.20 -2.82
N SER A 78 12.60 3.15 -3.36
CA SER A 78 12.95 3.98 -4.51
C SER A 78 12.91 5.46 -4.12
N GLU A 79 13.53 6.31 -4.93
CA GLU A 79 13.36 7.76 -4.85
C GLU A 79 11.88 8.16 -4.72
N GLN A 80 11.04 7.58 -5.57
CA GLN A 80 9.62 7.84 -5.62
C GLN A 80 8.90 7.48 -4.31
N SER A 81 9.24 6.33 -3.71
CA SER A 81 8.67 5.90 -2.43
C SER A 81 9.07 6.85 -1.28
N ILE A 82 10.30 7.38 -1.31
CA ILE A 82 10.80 8.34 -0.31
C ILE A 82 10.08 9.68 -0.47
N GLU A 83 9.94 10.18 -1.71
CA GLU A 83 9.20 11.41 -1.97
C GLU A 83 7.73 11.29 -1.56
N ALA A 84 7.10 10.15 -1.84
CA ALA A 84 5.72 9.87 -1.43
C ALA A 84 5.59 9.82 0.10
N LEU A 85 6.56 9.20 0.80
CA LEU A 85 6.61 9.19 2.25
C LEU A 85 6.77 10.61 2.81
N ILE A 86 7.68 11.41 2.27
CA ILE A 86 7.88 12.82 2.68
C ILE A 86 6.56 13.59 2.50
N LYS A 87 5.94 13.52 1.31
CA LYS A 87 4.64 14.17 1.07
C LYS A 87 3.60 13.74 2.09
N TRP A 88 3.51 12.44 2.39
CA TRP A 88 2.56 11.93 3.38
C TRP A 88 2.86 12.43 4.80
N LEU A 89 4.12 12.47 5.24
CA LEU A 89 4.49 12.93 6.57
C LEU A 89 4.00 14.37 6.81
N TYR A 90 4.11 15.24 5.81
CA TYR A 90 3.71 16.64 5.92
C TYR A 90 2.22 16.89 5.65
N THR A 91 1.58 16.14 4.76
CA THR A 91 0.20 16.43 4.31
C THR A 91 -0.84 15.44 4.84
N ARG A 92 -0.41 14.27 5.30
CA ARG A 92 -1.22 13.10 5.67
C ARG A 92 -2.11 12.58 4.55
N LYS A 93 -1.77 12.91 3.29
CA LYS A 93 -2.45 12.46 2.09
C LYS A 93 -1.55 11.55 1.26
N ILE A 94 -2.18 10.64 0.55
CA ILE A 94 -1.56 9.84 -0.51
C ILE A 94 -2.05 10.46 -1.81
N GLU A 95 -1.15 11.14 -2.51
CA GLU A 95 -1.42 11.76 -3.80
C GLU A 95 -0.38 11.24 -4.79
N SER A 96 -0.85 10.66 -5.88
CA SER A 96 -0.02 10.14 -6.94
C SER A 96 -0.27 10.93 -8.22
N ASP A 97 0.78 11.59 -8.70
CA ASP A 97 0.78 12.28 -9.99
C ASP A 97 1.01 11.31 -11.16
N ILE A 98 1.15 10.01 -10.86
CA ILE A 98 1.42 8.95 -11.83
C ILE A 98 0.16 8.65 -12.63
N LYS A 99 0.23 8.90 -13.94
CA LYS A 99 -0.90 8.68 -14.85
C LYS A 99 -1.04 7.22 -15.25
N ASP A 100 0.09 6.51 -15.40
CA ASP A 100 0.05 5.09 -15.70
C ASP A 100 -0.45 4.30 -14.49
N LYS A 101 -1.36 3.38 -14.73
CA LYS A 101 -2.04 2.63 -13.66
C LYS A 101 -1.15 1.54 -13.06
N GLU A 102 -0.36 0.88 -13.91
CA GLU A 102 0.55 -0.16 -13.46
C GLU A 102 1.63 0.47 -12.57
N ASP A 103 2.23 1.56 -13.04
CA ASP A 103 3.23 2.32 -12.27
C ASP A 103 2.63 2.90 -10.98
N ARG A 104 1.37 3.36 -11.00
CA ARG A 104 0.70 3.86 -9.79
C ARG A 104 0.51 2.76 -8.75
N ILE A 105 0.10 1.56 -9.18
CA ILE A 105 -0.03 0.41 -8.28
C ILE A 105 1.35 0.01 -7.73
N SER A 106 2.38 -0.03 -8.57
CA SER A 106 3.77 -0.29 -8.15
C SER A 106 4.23 0.70 -7.08
N ALA A 107 4.12 2.01 -7.33
CA ALA A 107 4.55 3.04 -6.39
C ALA A 107 3.78 3.00 -5.06
N ALA A 108 2.48 2.69 -5.11
CA ALA A 108 1.67 2.55 -3.90
C ALA A 108 2.09 1.32 -3.06
N ILE A 109 2.39 0.19 -3.71
CA ILE A 109 2.92 -0.99 -3.03
C ILE A 109 4.30 -0.70 -2.45
N GLU A 110 5.21 -0.07 -3.20
CA GLU A 110 6.53 0.35 -2.71
C GLU A 110 6.42 1.24 -1.48
N LEU A 111 5.52 2.23 -1.48
CA LEU A 111 5.28 3.08 -0.31
C LEU A 111 4.81 2.27 0.90
N ALA A 112 3.90 1.30 0.72
CA ALA A 112 3.49 0.42 1.82
C ALA A 112 4.65 -0.44 2.34
N ARG A 113 5.52 -0.92 1.45
CA ARG A 113 6.70 -1.74 1.79
C ARG A 113 7.76 -0.90 2.53
N LEU A 114 7.98 0.34 2.10
CA LEU A 114 8.81 1.31 2.79
C LEU A 114 8.27 1.60 4.19
N ALA A 115 6.98 1.90 4.30
CA ALA A 115 6.33 2.19 5.57
C ALA A 115 6.45 1.02 6.54
N ASP A 116 6.20 -0.22 6.09
CA ASP A 116 6.40 -1.43 6.87
C ASP A 116 7.84 -1.59 7.34
N LYS A 117 8.83 -1.43 6.45
CA LYS A 117 10.27 -1.52 6.74
C LYS A 117 10.68 -0.57 7.87
N TYR A 118 10.14 0.65 7.87
CA TYR A 118 10.44 1.68 8.87
C TYR A 118 9.40 1.79 9.98
N GLN A 119 8.46 0.83 10.07
CA GLN A 119 7.39 0.79 11.08
C GLN A 119 6.55 2.07 11.16
N ILE A 120 6.29 2.67 10.00
CA ILE A 120 5.42 3.84 9.85
C ILE A 120 3.99 3.34 9.63
N THR A 121 3.07 3.78 10.48
CA THR A 121 1.68 3.31 10.50
C THR A 121 0.70 4.44 10.17
N GLY A 122 -0.57 4.11 9.90
CA GLY A 122 -1.64 5.09 9.69
C GLY A 122 -1.85 5.52 8.23
N MET A 123 -1.10 4.93 7.29
CA MET A 123 -1.31 5.14 5.84
C MET A 123 -1.89 3.93 5.12
N GLU A 124 -1.93 2.76 5.76
CA GLU A 124 -2.19 1.46 5.15
C GLU A 124 -3.55 1.43 4.42
N SER A 125 -4.59 1.97 5.06
CA SER A 125 -5.93 2.04 4.47
C SER A 125 -6.02 3.04 3.31
N LYS A 126 -5.25 4.14 3.37
CA LYS A 126 -5.22 5.15 2.29
C LYS A 126 -4.47 4.64 1.07
N VAL A 127 -3.35 3.95 1.29
CA VAL A 127 -2.58 3.30 0.22
C VAL A 127 -3.42 2.18 -0.42
N ALA A 128 -4.09 1.36 0.38
CA ALA A 128 -5.02 0.34 -0.12
C ALA A 128 -6.14 0.96 -0.97
N GLN A 129 -6.71 2.08 -0.53
CA GLN A 129 -7.71 2.80 -1.31
C GLN A 129 -7.15 3.37 -2.61
N ASP A 130 -5.92 3.92 -2.61
CA ASP A 130 -5.27 4.40 -3.84
C ASP A 130 -5.08 3.29 -4.88
N ILE A 131 -4.62 2.11 -4.43
CA ILE A 131 -4.50 0.91 -5.28
C ILE A 131 -5.86 0.50 -5.83
N LYS A 132 -6.88 0.46 -4.96
CA LYS A 132 -8.25 0.12 -5.37
C LYS A 132 -8.74 1.10 -6.44
N ASP A 133 -8.51 2.39 -6.28
CA ASP A 133 -8.93 3.41 -7.24
C ASP A 133 -8.16 3.27 -8.57
N ALA A 134 -6.86 2.98 -8.53
CA ALA A 134 -6.06 2.72 -9.73
C ALA A 134 -6.57 1.49 -10.51
N ILE A 135 -6.92 0.41 -9.78
CA ILE A 135 -7.49 -0.82 -10.35
C ILE A 135 -8.89 -0.56 -10.92
N CYS A 136 -9.79 -0.06 -10.07
CA CYS A 136 -11.24 0.05 -10.32
C CYS A 136 -11.65 1.28 -11.12
N TYR A 137 -10.73 2.14 -11.59
CA TYR A 137 -11.08 3.25 -12.48
C TYR A 137 -11.59 2.71 -13.82
N LEU A 138 -12.85 2.27 -13.79
CA LEU A 138 -13.76 2.07 -14.89
C LEU A 138 -14.08 3.46 -15.40
N ASP A 139 -13.71 3.65 -16.67
CA ASP A 139 -14.15 4.74 -17.51
C ASP A 139 -15.63 5.06 -17.23
N SER A 140 -15.88 6.21 -16.61
CA SER A 140 -17.21 6.73 -16.28
C SER A 140 -18.18 6.79 -17.49
N GLN A 141 -17.71 6.44 -18.68
CA GLN A 141 -18.48 6.43 -19.93
C GLN A 141 -19.10 5.06 -20.31
N ASN A 142 -18.85 3.96 -19.60
CA ASN A 142 -19.30 2.62 -20.05
C ASN A 142 -20.13 1.82 -19.02
N THR A 143 -21.06 2.49 -18.35
CA THR A 143 -21.96 1.94 -17.32
C THR A 143 -23.02 0.93 -17.80
N LYS A 144 -22.87 0.31 -18.98
CA LYS A 144 -23.90 -0.60 -19.55
C LYS A 144 -23.43 -1.90 -20.17
N ARG A 145 -22.15 -2.28 -20.09
CA ARG A 145 -21.72 -3.58 -20.60
C ARG A 145 -21.59 -4.58 -19.46
N TYR A 146 -22.44 -5.60 -19.50
CA TYR A 146 -22.18 -6.91 -18.91
C TYR A 146 -20.76 -7.31 -19.32
N VAL A 147 -19.79 -7.20 -18.41
CA VAL A 147 -18.43 -7.68 -18.65
C VAL A 147 -18.49 -9.18 -18.38
N PRO A 148 -18.31 -10.04 -19.38
CA PRO A 148 -18.25 -11.48 -19.14
C PRO A 148 -17.15 -11.76 -18.11
N LEU A 149 -17.45 -12.63 -17.12
CA LEU A 149 -16.55 -12.90 -15.98
C LEU A 149 -15.15 -13.38 -16.41
N ASP A 150 -15.02 -13.94 -17.62
CA ASP A 150 -13.77 -14.37 -18.21
C ASP A 150 -12.78 -13.23 -18.52
N ASN A 151 -13.24 -11.97 -18.49
CA ASN A 151 -12.47 -10.77 -18.83
C ASN A 151 -12.28 -9.77 -17.69
N VAL A 152 -12.60 -10.10 -16.43
CA VAL A 152 -12.28 -9.25 -15.26
C VAL A 152 -10.81 -9.43 -14.88
N THR A 153 -9.94 -9.35 -15.87
CA THR A 153 -8.50 -9.28 -15.67
C THR A 153 -8.14 -7.81 -15.72
N TRP A 154 -7.82 -7.21 -14.58
CA TRP A 154 -7.28 -5.85 -14.54
C TRP A 154 -5.94 -5.85 -15.27
N PRO A 155 -5.82 -5.28 -16.49
CA PRO A 155 -4.63 -5.50 -17.32
C PRO A 155 -3.38 -4.90 -16.66
N TRP A 156 -3.55 -3.80 -15.93
CA TRP A 156 -2.56 -3.09 -15.12
C TRP A 156 -2.19 -3.77 -13.79
N LEU A 157 -2.90 -4.83 -13.37
CA LEU A 157 -2.48 -5.64 -12.22
C LEU A 157 -1.58 -6.77 -12.73
N THR A 158 -0.36 -6.88 -12.20
CA THR A 158 0.66 -7.83 -12.67
C THR A 158 1.08 -8.80 -11.58
N SER A 159 1.77 -9.88 -11.96
CA SER A 159 2.35 -10.85 -11.01
C SER A 159 3.29 -10.16 -10.02
N LYS A 160 4.06 -9.18 -10.49
CA LYS A 160 4.97 -8.39 -9.65
C LYS A 160 4.23 -7.68 -8.51
N HIS A 161 3.05 -7.12 -8.78
CA HIS A 161 2.21 -6.51 -7.75
C HIS A 161 1.72 -7.52 -6.71
N ILE A 162 1.28 -8.70 -7.15
CA ILE A 162 0.83 -9.77 -6.26
C ILE A 162 1.96 -10.24 -5.35
N ILE A 163 3.14 -10.50 -5.94
CA ILE A 163 4.31 -10.99 -5.24
C ILE A 163 4.81 -9.94 -4.25
N SER A 164 5.06 -8.70 -4.69
CA SER A 164 5.55 -7.62 -3.82
C SER A 164 4.56 -7.31 -2.69
N GLY A 165 3.27 -7.22 -3.00
CA GLY A 165 2.23 -7.00 -1.99
C GLY A 165 2.13 -8.13 -0.97
N SER A 166 2.37 -9.38 -1.37
CA SER A 166 2.31 -10.55 -0.47
C SER A 166 3.38 -10.54 0.62
N CYS A 167 4.46 -9.75 0.44
CA CYS A 167 5.54 -9.60 1.39
C CYS A 167 5.17 -8.67 2.58
N LEU A 168 4.04 -7.97 2.52
CA LEU A 168 3.54 -7.16 3.64
C LEU A 168 3.01 -8.05 4.79
N PRO A 169 2.92 -7.53 6.03
CA PRO A 169 2.42 -8.28 7.18
C PRO A 169 1.02 -8.86 6.97
N ARG A 170 0.72 -9.96 7.65
CA ARG A 170 -0.59 -10.61 7.58
C ARG A 170 -1.69 -9.63 8.01
N GLY A 171 -2.74 -9.55 7.20
CA GLY A 171 -3.87 -8.65 7.47
C GLY A 171 -3.66 -7.21 7.01
N HIS A 172 -2.51 -6.88 6.39
CA HIS A 172 -2.27 -5.56 5.85
C HIS A 172 -3.32 -5.19 4.77
N PRO A 173 -3.97 -4.00 4.84
CA PRO A 173 -5.04 -3.59 3.91
C PRO A 173 -4.69 -3.71 2.42
N VAL A 174 -3.43 -3.45 2.04
CA VAL A 174 -2.96 -3.62 0.65
C VAL A 174 -3.08 -5.08 0.19
N ARG A 175 -2.69 -6.05 1.03
CA ARG A 175 -2.82 -7.49 0.71
C ARG A 175 -4.28 -7.88 0.49
N GLN A 176 -5.16 -7.38 1.36
CA GLN A 176 -6.61 -7.63 1.26
C GLN A 176 -7.17 -7.06 -0.04
N THR A 177 -6.74 -5.85 -0.41
CA THR A 177 -7.19 -5.17 -1.64
C THR A 177 -6.74 -5.91 -2.90
N LEU A 178 -5.48 -6.34 -2.96
CA LEU A 178 -4.95 -7.11 -4.08
C LEU A 178 -5.67 -8.46 -4.22
N ALA A 179 -5.87 -9.18 -3.11
CA ALA A 179 -6.63 -10.43 -3.10
C ALA A 179 -8.09 -10.23 -3.52
N ALA A 180 -8.75 -9.17 -3.03
CA ALA A 180 -10.13 -8.85 -3.36
C ALA A 180 -10.31 -8.55 -4.85
N ALA A 181 -9.34 -7.87 -5.48
CA ALA A 181 -9.34 -7.60 -6.92
C ALA A 181 -9.30 -8.88 -7.77
N CYS A 182 -8.77 -9.98 -7.23
CA CYS A 182 -8.60 -11.26 -7.89
C CYS A 182 -9.80 -12.22 -7.72
N VAL A 183 -10.70 -11.97 -6.77
CA VAL A 183 -11.82 -12.89 -6.43
C VAL A 183 -12.72 -13.17 -7.63
N ALA A 184 -13.11 -12.14 -8.37
CA ALA A 184 -14.00 -12.30 -9.52
C ALA A 184 -13.39 -13.22 -10.59
N GLY A 185 -12.11 -13.01 -10.91
CA GLY A 185 -11.39 -13.86 -11.87
C GLY A 185 -11.15 -15.28 -11.33
N TYR A 186 -10.93 -15.44 -10.02
CA TYR A 186 -10.77 -16.75 -9.40
C TYR A 186 -12.05 -17.59 -9.43
N LEU A 187 -13.21 -16.98 -9.14
CA LEU A 187 -14.51 -17.65 -9.19
C LEU A 187 -15.06 -17.80 -10.63
N GLY A 188 -14.68 -16.90 -11.54
CA GLY A 188 -15.26 -16.73 -12.87
C GLY A 188 -14.92 -17.78 -13.93
N GLY A 189 -13.89 -18.62 -13.71
CA GLY A 189 -13.70 -19.85 -14.49
C GLY A 189 -12.37 -20.00 -15.26
N LYS A 190 -12.01 -21.28 -15.41
CA LYS A 190 -10.90 -22.00 -16.10
C LYS A 190 -9.47 -21.42 -16.14
N THR A 191 -9.26 -20.10 -16.20
CA THR A 191 -7.92 -19.51 -16.30
C THR A 191 -7.83 -18.22 -15.49
N HIS A 192 -7.76 -18.35 -14.16
CA HIS A 192 -7.41 -17.20 -13.32
C HIS A 192 -6.00 -16.73 -13.67
N LYS A 193 -5.84 -15.45 -14.02
CA LYS A 193 -4.53 -14.87 -14.39
C LYS A 193 -3.45 -15.16 -13.34
N PHE A 194 -3.82 -15.16 -12.06
CA PHE A 194 -2.89 -15.36 -10.95
C PHE A 194 -3.02 -16.73 -10.28
N ALA A 195 -3.47 -17.75 -11.02
CA ALA A 195 -3.61 -19.11 -10.48
C ALA A 195 -2.27 -19.64 -9.97
N GLN A 196 -1.22 -19.47 -10.76
CA GLN A 196 0.12 -19.90 -10.40
C GLN A 196 0.62 -19.16 -9.15
N GLU A 197 0.41 -17.85 -9.05
CA GLU A 197 0.83 -17.06 -7.89
C GLU A 197 0.06 -17.44 -6.63
N ALA A 198 -1.21 -17.85 -6.75
CA ALA A 198 -1.99 -18.37 -5.63
C ALA A 198 -1.41 -19.69 -5.09
N GLU A 199 -0.78 -20.49 -5.95
CA GLU A 199 -0.09 -21.74 -5.59
C GLU A 199 1.32 -21.49 -5.05
N ASP A 200 2.10 -20.68 -5.76
CA ASP A 200 3.53 -20.43 -5.49
C ASP A 200 3.74 -19.49 -4.28
N TYR A 201 2.75 -18.65 -3.94
CA TYR A 201 2.83 -17.68 -2.84
C TYR A 201 1.71 -17.93 -1.82
N PRO A 202 1.92 -18.80 -0.82
CA PRO A 202 0.88 -19.21 0.15
C PRO A 202 0.24 -18.05 0.91
N ASN A 203 0.99 -16.97 1.14
CA ASN A 203 0.47 -15.74 1.75
C ASN A 203 -0.63 -15.11 0.90
N PHE A 204 -0.42 -15.02 -0.42
CA PHE A 204 -1.42 -14.52 -1.36
C PHE A 204 -2.57 -15.52 -1.51
N GLY A 205 -2.30 -16.81 -1.66
CA GLY A 205 -3.35 -17.85 -1.72
C GLY A 205 -4.27 -17.82 -0.49
N ALA A 206 -3.72 -17.67 0.71
CA ALA A 206 -4.49 -17.55 1.95
C ALA A 206 -5.35 -16.27 1.98
N ASP A 207 -4.82 -15.15 1.49
CA ASP A 207 -5.59 -13.90 1.37
C ASP A 207 -6.72 -14.05 0.35
N LEU A 208 -6.45 -14.66 -0.81
CA LEU A 208 -7.45 -14.90 -1.85
C LEU A 208 -8.59 -15.77 -1.34
N LEU A 209 -8.31 -16.88 -0.66
CA LEU A 209 -9.34 -17.73 -0.07
C LEU A 209 -10.15 -17.01 1.02
N ARG A 210 -9.52 -16.12 1.79
CA ARG A 210 -10.23 -15.25 2.74
C ARG A 210 -11.19 -14.32 2.01
N GLU A 211 -10.74 -13.64 0.97
CA GLU A 211 -11.60 -12.70 0.21
C GLU A 211 -12.70 -13.42 -0.58
N VAL A 212 -12.44 -14.62 -1.10
CA VAL A 212 -13.48 -15.50 -1.67
C VAL A 212 -14.55 -15.79 -0.63
N ARG A 213 -14.18 -16.16 0.60
CA ARG A 213 -15.14 -16.36 1.69
C ARG A 213 -15.96 -15.09 1.96
N VAL A 214 -15.32 -13.92 1.99
CA VAL A 214 -16.02 -12.63 2.17
C VAL A 214 -17.02 -12.38 1.05
N ALA A 215 -16.63 -12.61 -0.21
CA ALA A 215 -17.50 -12.42 -1.36
C ALA A 215 -18.70 -13.38 -1.38
N LEU A 216 -18.47 -14.67 -1.10
CA LEU A 216 -19.53 -15.67 -0.96
C LEU A 216 -20.46 -15.33 0.23
N ASN A 217 -19.93 -14.72 1.29
CA ASN A 217 -20.70 -14.21 2.42
C ASN A 217 -21.48 -12.90 2.12
N ALA A 218 -21.11 -12.16 1.09
CA ALA A 218 -21.86 -10.98 0.65
C ALA A 218 -22.99 -11.32 -0.35
N ALA A 219 -22.85 -12.41 -1.11
CA ALA A 219 -23.81 -12.88 -2.11
C ALA A 219 -25.17 -13.35 -1.54
N HIS A 220 -25.33 -13.32 -0.21
CA HIS A 220 -26.52 -13.72 0.56
C HIS A 220 -27.79 -12.90 0.26
N LYS A 221 -27.71 -11.90 -0.63
CA LYS A 221 -28.87 -11.09 -1.08
C LYS A 221 -29.53 -11.63 -2.36
N LEU A 222 -28.98 -12.65 -3.00
CA LEU A 222 -29.58 -13.26 -4.19
C LEU A 222 -30.62 -14.31 -3.78
N SER A 223 -31.80 -14.26 -4.43
CA SER A 223 -32.90 -15.21 -4.20
C SER A 223 -32.61 -16.63 -4.68
N GLU A 224 -31.51 -16.82 -5.43
CA GLU A 224 -31.15 -18.09 -6.05
C GLU A 224 -30.17 -18.90 -5.19
N ARG A 225 -30.36 -20.23 -5.14
CA ARG A 225 -29.45 -21.14 -4.43
C ARG A 225 -28.20 -21.34 -5.28
N ILE A 226 -27.06 -20.87 -4.78
CA ILE A 226 -25.76 -21.12 -5.38
C ILE A 226 -25.26 -22.49 -4.89
N SER A 227 -24.82 -23.35 -5.81
CA SER A 227 -24.25 -24.67 -5.51
C SER A 227 -22.98 -24.93 -6.30
N PHE A 228 -22.13 -25.83 -5.79
CA PHE A 228 -20.95 -26.33 -6.48
C PHE A 228 -20.83 -27.85 -6.29
N THR A 229 -20.11 -28.51 -7.19
CA THR A 229 -19.76 -29.93 -7.05
C THR A 229 -18.51 -30.05 -6.19
N ASP A 230 -18.58 -30.81 -5.09
CA ASP A 230 -17.45 -31.12 -4.23
C ASP A 230 -16.42 -31.95 -5.02
N PRO A 231 -15.18 -31.47 -5.19
CA PRO A 231 -14.16 -32.22 -5.92
C PRO A 231 -13.70 -33.51 -5.19
N PHE A 232 -14.06 -33.72 -3.92
CA PHE A 232 -13.66 -34.90 -3.16
C PHE A 232 -14.57 -36.11 -3.41
N ASP A 233 -15.89 -35.91 -3.53
CA ASP A 233 -16.88 -37.00 -3.66
C ASP A 233 -17.98 -36.77 -4.70
N ASP A 234 -17.81 -35.75 -5.54
CA ASP A 234 -18.72 -35.34 -6.63
C ASP A 234 -20.14 -34.96 -6.16
N LYS A 235 -20.37 -34.73 -4.86
CA LYS A 235 -21.68 -34.31 -4.36
C LYS A 235 -21.91 -32.83 -4.58
N ILE A 236 -23.17 -32.47 -4.80
CA ILE A 236 -23.58 -31.07 -4.91
C ILE A 236 -23.70 -30.48 -3.50
N ILE A 237 -22.88 -29.46 -3.22
CA ILE A 237 -22.94 -28.65 -2.00
C ILE A 237 -23.64 -27.34 -2.30
N TYR A 238 -24.62 -26.99 -1.46
CA TYR A 238 -25.30 -25.69 -1.51
C TYR A 238 -24.61 -24.72 -0.57
N LEU A 239 -24.31 -23.51 -1.05
CA LEU A 239 -23.85 -22.44 -0.18
C LEU A 239 -24.96 -22.06 0.80
N PRO A 240 -24.65 -21.87 2.09
CA PRO A 240 -25.66 -21.58 3.10
C PRO A 240 -26.36 -20.27 2.75
N GLN A 241 -27.67 -20.33 2.49
CA GLN A 241 -28.53 -19.16 2.50
C GLN A 241 -28.86 -18.88 3.96
N ASN A 242 -28.28 -17.81 4.52
CA ASN A 242 -28.65 -17.30 5.83
C ASN A 242 -28.30 -18.24 7.01
N SER A 243 -27.08 -18.10 7.57
CA SER A 243 -26.85 -18.50 8.96
C SER A 243 -25.92 -17.51 9.65
N SER A 244 -26.45 -16.87 10.69
CA SER A 244 -25.68 -16.12 11.68
C SER A 244 -24.67 -17.06 12.32
N TRP A 245 -23.40 -16.95 11.94
CA TRP A 245 -22.32 -17.64 12.65
C TRP A 245 -22.06 -16.91 13.98
N THR A 246 -22.81 -17.25 15.02
CA THR A 246 -22.44 -16.93 16.40
C THR A 246 -21.38 -17.93 16.85
N TRP A 247 -20.12 -17.50 16.96
CA TRP A 247 -19.12 -18.24 17.71
C TRP A 247 -19.45 -18.16 19.19
N ALA A 248 -20.15 -19.16 19.72
CA ALA A 248 -20.02 -19.47 21.14
C ALA A 248 -18.67 -20.19 21.29
N ALA A 249 -17.66 -19.47 21.79
CA ALA A 249 -16.45 -20.09 22.30
C ALA A 249 -16.87 -21.09 23.40
N LYS A 250 -16.79 -22.39 23.10
CA LYS A 250 -16.81 -23.39 24.17
C LYS A 250 -15.52 -23.23 24.96
N LYS A 251 -15.66 -22.84 26.22
CA LYS A 251 -14.62 -22.91 27.25
C LYS A 251 -14.08 -24.33 27.40
#